data_AF-A0A532AMD9-F1
#
_entry.id   AF-A0A532AMD9-F1
#
_cell.length_a   1.000
_cell.length_b   1.000
_cell.length_c   1.000
_cell.angle_alpha   90.00
_cell.angle_beta   90.00
_cell.angle_gamma   90.00
#
_symmetry.space_group_name_H-M   'P 1'
#
loop_
_entity.id
_entity.type
_entity.pdbx_description
1 polymer ?
#
loop_
_entity_poly.entity_id
_entity_poly.type
_entity_poly.pdbx_seq_one_letter_code
_entity_poly.pdbx_strand_id
1 'polypeptide(L)' 'VKSALAIVEAFKAAGNPGVVGMDGKMYDRPHLKLAERLLARAKASGLDP' A
#
# COMPACT_ATOMS: atom_id res chain seq x y z
N VAL A 1 -2.82 -4.42 -8.34
CA VAL A 1 -3.65 -3.72 -7.34
C VAL A 1 -3.63 -4.43 -5.98
N LYS A 2 -3.89 -5.75 -5.92
CA LYS A 2 -3.81 -6.56 -4.67
C LYS A 2 -2.58 -6.30 -3.79
N SER A 3 -1.37 -6.27 -4.36
CA SER A 3 -0.15 -5.98 -3.60
C SER A 3 -0.07 -4.55 -3.06
N ALA A 4 -0.69 -3.57 -3.73
CA ALA A 4 -0.76 -2.19 -3.23
C ALA A 4 -1.75 -2.08 -2.06
N LEU A 5 -2.88 -2.78 -2.14
CA LEU A 5 -3.84 -2.84 -1.04
C LEU A 5 -3.21 -3.46 0.21
N ALA A 6 -2.47 -4.56 0.06
CA ALA A 6 -1.75 -5.21 1.16
C ALA A 6 -0.75 -4.27 1.86
N ILE A 7 -0.01 -3.45 1.10
CA ILE A 7 0.92 -2.46 1.66
C ILE A 7 0.14 -1.41 2.49
N VAL A 8 -0.93 -0.84 1.94
CA VAL A 8 -1.73 0.19 2.64
C VAL A 8 -2.33 -0.37 3.94
N GLU A 9 -2.91 -1.57 3.88
CA GLU A 9 -3.49 -2.20 5.07
C GLU A 9 -2.42 -2.59 6.10
N ALA A 10 -1.22 -3.01 5.68
CA ALA A 10 -0.12 -3.28 6.60
C ALA A 10 0.32 -2.02 7.36
N PHE A 11 0.46 -0.89 6.68
CA PHE A 11 0.78 0.39 7.33
C PHE A 11 -0.31 0.82 8.30
N LYS A 12 -1.57 0.72 7.88
CA LYS A 12 -2.72 1.05 8.72
C LYS A 12 -2.79 0.18 9.97
N ALA A 13 -2.62 -1.13 9.83
CA ALA A 13 -2.62 -2.09 10.92
C ALA A 13 -1.45 -1.87 11.90
N ALA A 14 -0.29 -1.44 11.39
CA ALA A 14 0.89 -1.13 12.20
C ALA A 14 0.86 0.26 12.86
N GLY A 15 -0.18 1.08 12.64
CA GLY A 15 -0.27 2.44 13.21
C GLY A 15 0.56 3.48 12.46
N ASN A 16 0.76 3.32 11.16
CA ASN A 16 1.52 4.22 10.27
C ASN A 16 2.97 4.48 10.70
N PRO A 17 3.80 3.43 10.90
CA PRO A 17 5.21 3.58 11.22
C PRO A 17 6.02 4.10 10.03
N GLY A 18 7.33 4.32 10.23
CA GLY A 18 8.24 4.66 9.13
C GLY A 18 8.44 3.52 8.13
N VAL A 19 8.37 2.27 8.61
CA VAL A 19 8.54 1.04 7.82
C VAL A 19 7.65 -0.08 8.36
N VAL A 20 7.25 -1.03 7.51
CA VAL A 20 6.56 -2.27 7.87
C VAL A 20 7.26 -3.48 7.22
N GLY A 21 7.23 -4.62 7.89
CA GLY A 21 7.65 -5.91 7.33
C GLY A 21 6.45 -6.73 6.89
N MET A 22 6.43 -7.21 5.65
CA MET A 22 5.39 -8.11 5.12
C MET A 22 6.04 -9.12 4.16
N ASP A 23 5.69 -10.41 4.28
CA ASP A 23 6.21 -11.49 3.43
C ASP A 23 7.75 -11.56 3.34
N GLY A 24 8.42 -11.27 4.46
CA GLY A 24 9.89 -11.22 4.51
C GLY A 24 10.51 -10.02 3.77
N LYS A 25 9.71 -9.04 3.34
CA LYS A 25 10.15 -7.81 2.67
C LYS A 25 9.87 -6.58 3.53
N MET A 26 10.73 -5.59 3.42
CA MET A 26 10.57 -4.30 4.08
C MET A 26 9.93 -3.29 3.12
N TYR A 27 8.90 -2.59 3.61
CA TYR A 27 8.21 -1.52 2.92
C TYR A 27 8.30 -0.24 3.74
N ASP A 28 8.53 0.88 3.08
CA ASP A 28 8.69 2.20 3.70
C ASP A 28 7.64 3.20 3.20
N ARG A 29 7.73 4.46 3.66
CA ARG A 29 6.81 5.54 3.27
C ARG A 29 6.78 5.79 1.74
N PRO A 30 7.90 5.82 1.00
CA PRO A 30 7.88 5.80 -0.46
C PRO A 30 7.05 4.66 -1.07
N HIS A 31 7.19 3.43 -0.57
CA HIS A 31 6.40 2.28 -1.04
C HIS A 31 4.90 2.48 -0.75
N LEU A 32 4.56 2.96 0.44
CA LEU A 32 3.17 3.30 0.80
C LEU A 32 2.58 4.33 -0.18
N LYS A 33 3.30 5.43 -0.42
CA LYS A 33 2.85 6.50 -1.32
C LYS A 33 2.65 6.01 -2.76
N LEU A 34 3.50 5.09 -3.23
CA LEU A 34 3.35 4.46 -4.54
C LEU A 34 2.10 3.57 -4.60
N ALA A 35 1.87 2.78 -3.55
CA ALA A 35 0.69 1.92 -3.44
C ALA A 35 -0.62 2.74 -3.44
N GLU A 36 -0.68 3.82 -2.65
CA GLU A 36 -1.82 4.75 -2.62
C GLU A 36 -2.11 5.35 -4.00
N ARG A 37 -1.06 5.82 -4.72
CA ARG A 37 -1.19 6.36 -6.08
C ARG A 37 -1.72 5.32 -7.07
N LEU A 38 -1.23 4.08 -6.98
CA LEU A 38 -1.68 3.00 -7.84
C LEU A 38 -3.16 2.68 -7.60
N LEU A 39 -3.59 2.62 -6.34
CA LEU A 39 -4.98 2.40 -5.97
C LEU A 39 -5.89 3.56 -6.42
N ALA A 40 -5.43 4.80 -6.26
CA ALA A 40 -6.16 5.97 -6.75
C ALA A 40 -6.37 5.93 -8.27
N ARG A 41 -5.34 5.52 -9.02
CA ARG A 41 -5.44 5.34 -10.48
C ARG A 41 -6.41 4.21 -10.85
N ALA A 42 -6.34 3.07 -10.17
CA ALA A 42 -7.26 1.94 -10.40
C ALA A 42 -8.72 2.37 -10.21
N LYS A 43 -9.00 3.07 -9.10
CA LYS A 43 -10.32 3.64 -8.81
C LYS A 43 -10.78 4.63 -9.89
N ALA A 44 -9.89 5.51 -10.36
CA ALA A 44 -10.21 6.47 -11.41
C ALA A 44 -10.50 5.81 -12.77
N SER A 45 -9.93 4.62 -13.02
CA SER A 45 -10.19 3.83 -14.22
C SER A 45 -11.42 2.90 -14.11
N GLY A 46 -12.18 2.99 -13.02
CA GLY A 46 -13.36 2.12 -12.78
C GLY A 46 -13.00 0.67 -12.43
N LEU A 47 -11.73 0.40 -12.12
CA LEU A 47 -11.29 -0.88 -11.61
C LEU A 47 -11.34 -0.84 -10.09
N ASP A 48 -12.36 -1.48 -9.49
CA ASP A 48 -12.43 -1.60 -8.05
C ASP A 48 -11.24 -2.44 -7.53
N PRO A 49 -10.49 -1.93 -6.54
CA PRO A 49 -9.33 -2.63 -5.95
C PRO A 49 -9.63 -3.94 -5.23
#